data_AF-A0A3M1TSI0-F1
#
_entry.id   AF-A0A3M1TSI0-F1
#
_cell.length_a   1.000
_cell.length_b   1.000
_cell.length_c   1.000
_cell.angle_alpha   90.00
_cell.angle_beta   90.00
_cell.angle_gamma   90.00
#
_symmetry.space_group_name_H-M   'P 1'
#
loop_
_entity.id
_entity.type
_entity.pdbx_description
1 polymer ?
#
loop_
_entity_poly.entity_id
_entity_poly.type
_entity_poly.pdbx_seq_one_letter_code
_entity_poly.pdbx_strand_id
1 'polypeptide(L)'
;MGLVSDEHERELAAERIQELLEPVLEEGSAWLVARDADGVVATPVDEEDSPRSRLQRLHPRLYGELLAANQRVSDSFGCGGLTLAALSALAPALALHLRLLHEFFPSPEAQRVLEGLRAWWAYALLTLIGITVWVKLSDWVEARAYESERRAVHEHIASSGLDRSEVIAWAEGDGGLETLNKFLKRDVRPV
;
A
#
# COMPACT_ATOMS: atom_id res chain seq x y z
N MET A 1 18.64 -11.12 -33.85
CA MET A 1 19.04 -9.79 -34.40
C MET A 1 17.76 -9.07 -34.83
N GLY A 2 16.92 -8.65 -33.88
CA GLY A 2 15.55 -8.17 -34.18
C GLY A 2 14.84 -7.41 -33.05
N LEU A 3 15.58 -6.94 -32.03
CA LEU A 3 15.02 -6.16 -30.91
C LEU A 3 15.27 -4.65 -31.03
N VAL A 4 16.18 -4.23 -31.91
CA VAL A 4 16.54 -2.81 -32.10
C VAL A 4 15.55 -2.07 -33.00
N SER A 5 14.81 -2.77 -33.87
CA SER A 5 13.78 -2.16 -34.74
C SER A 5 12.58 -1.69 -33.94
N ASP A 6 12.15 -2.48 -32.95
CA ASP A 6 10.88 -2.28 -32.24
C ASP A 6 10.95 -1.11 -31.24
N GLU A 7 12.13 -0.85 -30.67
CA GLU A 7 12.36 0.25 -29.72
C GLU A 7 12.51 1.59 -30.47
N HIS A 8 13.22 1.57 -31.60
CA HIS A 8 13.37 2.74 -32.47
C HIS A 8 12.05 3.13 -33.15
N GLU A 9 11.24 2.15 -33.55
CA GLU A 9 9.88 2.40 -34.08
C GLU A 9 8.95 2.98 -33.01
N ARG A 10 9.13 2.61 -31.73
CA ARG A 10 8.39 3.21 -30.60
C ARG A 10 8.82 4.64 -30.31
N GLU A 11 10.11 4.94 -30.36
CA GLU A 11 10.63 6.31 -30.21
C GLU A 11 10.11 7.22 -31.33
N LEU A 12 10.20 6.78 -32.59
CA LEU A 12 9.69 7.54 -33.74
C LEU A 12 8.16 7.72 -33.70
N ALA A 13 7.43 6.74 -33.18
CA ALA A 13 5.99 6.87 -32.96
C ALA A 13 5.68 7.86 -31.84
N ALA A 14 6.45 7.84 -30.74
CA ALA A 14 6.28 8.76 -29.63
C ALA A 14 6.57 10.21 -30.05
N GLU A 15 7.66 10.45 -30.80
CA GLU A 15 8.00 11.77 -31.34
C GLU A 15 6.90 12.32 -32.25
N ARG A 16 6.38 11.49 -33.18
CA ARG A 16 5.26 11.90 -34.05
C ARG A 16 3.97 12.20 -33.30
N ILE A 17 3.67 11.42 -32.26
CA ILE A 17 2.49 11.66 -31.42
C ILE A 17 2.68 12.98 -30.66
N GLN A 18 3.88 13.23 -30.15
CA GLN A 18 4.22 14.49 -29.48
C GLN A 18 4.07 15.69 -30.41
N GLU A 19 4.64 15.66 -31.62
CA GLU A 19 4.51 16.74 -32.61
C GLU A 19 3.05 17.00 -33.01
N LEU A 20 2.23 15.95 -33.11
CA LEU A 20 0.80 16.08 -33.45
C LEU A 20 -0.05 16.65 -32.32
N LEU A 21 0.35 16.39 -31.06
CA LEU A 21 -0.38 16.84 -29.88
C LEU A 21 0.11 18.20 -29.37
N GLU A 22 1.36 18.60 -29.63
CA GLU A 22 1.97 19.87 -29.23
C GLU A 22 1.10 21.13 -29.49
N PRO A 23 0.37 21.28 -30.61
CA PRO A 23 -0.50 22.44 -30.80
C PRO A 23 -1.82 22.40 -29.99
N VAL A 24 -2.15 21.29 -29.34
CA VAL A 24 -3.38 21.07 -28.56
C VAL A 24 -3.10 20.87 -27.07
N LEU A 25 -1.84 20.59 -26.70
CA LEU A 25 -1.41 20.39 -25.32
C LEU A 25 -1.13 21.75 -24.64
N GLU A 26 -1.92 22.08 -23.63
CA GLU A 26 -1.59 23.18 -22.72
C GLU A 26 -0.49 22.75 -21.75
N GLU A 27 0.43 23.67 -21.43
CA GLU A 27 1.55 23.41 -20.53
C GLU A 27 1.04 22.99 -19.14
N GLY A 28 1.38 21.78 -18.70
CA GLY A 28 0.91 21.18 -17.45
C GLY A 28 -0.31 20.25 -17.56
N SER A 29 -0.92 20.12 -18.75
CA SER A 29 -2.05 19.20 -18.96
C SER A 29 -1.60 17.74 -19.20
N ALA A 30 -2.32 16.78 -18.62
CA ALA A 30 -2.12 15.35 -18.86
C ALA A 30 -3.20 14.82 -19.80
N TRP A 31 -2.84 13.89 -20.70
CA TRP A 31 -3.76 13.36 -21.71
C TRP A 31 -3.57 11.85 -21.85
N LEU A 32 -4.68 11.12 -22.01
CA LEU A 32 -4.66 9.70 -22.30
C LEU A 32 -4.89 9.50 -23.79
N VAL A 33 -3.91 8.90 -24.46
CA VAL A 33 -3.92 8.68 -25.92
C VAL A 33 -4.12 7.19 -26.19
N ALA A 34 -5.20 6.86 -26.88
CA ALA A 34 -5.50 5.49 -27.31
C ALA A 34 -5.69 5.44 -28.82
N ARG A 35 -5.39 4.28 -29.42
CA ARG A 35 -5.66 4.00 -30.84
C ARG A 35 -6.79 2.99 -30.94
N ASP A 36 -7.85 3.34 -31.67
CA ASP A 36 -8.96 2.45 -31.98
C ASP A 36 -9.02 2.15 -33.50
N ALA A 37 -10.10 1.51 -33.95
CA ALA A 37 -10.30 1.15 -35.36
C ALA A 37 -10.57 2.37 -36.26
N ASP A 38 -11.01 3.49 -35.67
CA ASP A 38 -11.44 4.69 -36.37
C ASP A 38 -10.40 5.83 -36.30
N GLY A 39 -9.39 5.71 -35.43
CA GLY A 39 -8.27 6.65 -35.36
C GLY A 39 -7.50 6.65 -34.04
N VAL A 40 -6.90 7.81 -33.74
CA VAL A 40 -6.25 8.11 -32.46
C VAL A 40 -7.19 9.02 -31.68
N VAL A 41 -7.57 8.59 -30.48
CA VAL A 41 -8.42 9.36 -29.57
C VAL A 41 -7.57 9.85 -28.41
N ALA A 42 -7.47 11.17 -28.25
CA ALA A 42 -6.83 11.83 -27.12
C ALA A 42 -7.93 12.38 -26.20
N THR A 43 -7.93 11.94 -24.93
CA THR A 43 -8.88 12.42 -23.92
C THR A 43 -8.10 13.21 -22.85
N PRO A 44 -8.53 14.44 -22.50
CA PRO A 44 -7.88 15.20 -21.44
C PRO A 44 -8.05 14.47 -20.12
N VAL A 45 -6.96 14.34 -19.37
CA VAL A 45 -6.98 13.95 -17.96
C VAL A 45 -7.11 15.26 -17.19
N ASP A 46 -8.35 15.71 -16.98
CA ASP A 46 -8.58 16.84 -16.08
C ASP A 46 -7.94 16.53 -14.71
N GLU A 47 -7.32 17.52 -14.07
CA GLU A 47 -6.76 17.35 -12.72
C GLU A 47 -7.83 17.00 -11.67
N GLU A 48 -9.11 17.28 -11.97
CA GLU A 48 -10.27 16.81 -11.20
C GLU A 48 -10.69 15.35 -11.52
N ASP A 49 -10.15 14.78 -12.59
CA ASP A 49 -10.33 13.39 -13.04
C ASP A 49 -9.14 12.51 -12.63
N SER A 50 -8.50 12.80 -11.50
CA SER A 50 -7.79 11.74 -10.78
C SER A 50 -8.76 10.55 -10.61
N PRO A 51 -8.31 9.29 -10.74
CA PRO A 51 -9.17 8.10 -10.65
C PRO A 51 -10.12 8.07 -9.43
N ARG A 52 -9.81 8.86 -8.39
CA ARG A 52 -10.71 9.26 -7.28
C ARG A 52 -12.14 9.58 -7.74
N SER A 53 -12.37 10.07 -8.96
CA SER A 53 -13.67 10.54 -9.43
C SER A 53 -14.60 9.43 -9.97
N ARG A 54 -14.11 8.32 -10.52
CA ARG A 54 -15.01 7.39 -11.23
C ARG A 54 -15.89 6.57 -10.29
N LEU A 55 -15.31 5.93 -9.28
CA LEU A 55 -16.07 5.16 -8.30
C LEU A 55 -17.01 6.08 -7.49
N GLN A 56 -16.51 7.25 -7.10
CA GLN A 56 -17.30 8.25 -6.37
C GLN A 56 -18.46 8.82 -7.19
N ARG A 57 -18.28 9.11 -8.50
CA ARG A 57 -19.34 9.67 -9.36
C ARG A 57 -20.34 8.61 -9.80
N LEU A 58 -19.87 7.45 -10.27
CA LEU A 58 -20.71 6.42 -10.87
C LEU A 58 -21.38 5.53 -9.81
N HIS A 59 -20.69 5.27 -8.70
CA HIS A 59 -21.18 4.41 -7.62
C HIS A 59 -20.95 5.03 -6.23
N PRO A 60 -21.53 6.21 -5.92
CA PRO A 60 -21.27 6.96 -4.68
C PRO A 60 -21.56 6.14 -3.40
N ARG A 61 -22.58 5.28 -3.45
CA ARG A 61 -22.92 4.40 -2.33
C ARG A 61 -21.85 3.35 -2.07
N LEU A 62 -21.42 2.64 -3.13
CA LEU A 62 -20.33 1.67 -3.04
C LEU A 62 -19.05 2.34 -2.57
N TYR A 63 -18.73 3.52 -3.10
CA TYR A 63 -17.57 4.30 -2.67
C TYR A 63 -17.61 4.60 -1.16
N GLY A 64 -18.76 5.04 -0.64
CA GLY A 64 -18.93 5.25 0.80
C GLY A 64 -18.79 3.97 1.64
N GLU A 65 -19.31 2.85 1.16
CA GLU A 65 -19.20 1.54 1.82
C GLU A 65 -17.74 1.06 1.84
N LEU A 66 -17.01 1.21 0.74
CA LEU A 66 -15.59 0.88 0.63
C LEU A 66 -14.73 1.81 1.49
N LEU A 67 -15.05 3.11 1.57
CA LEU A 67 -14.35 4.06 2.44
C LEU A 67 -14.53 3.68 3.91
N ALA A 68 -15.76 3.34 4.32
CA ALA A 68 -16.05 2.90 5.66
C ALA A 68 -15.33 1.57 6.01
N ALA A 69 -15.28 0.64 5.05
CA ALA A 69 -14.53 -0.61 5.22
C ALA A 69 -13.03 -0.35 5.30
N ASN A 70 -12.48 0.50 4.45
CA ASN A 70 -11.07 0.92 4.47
C ASN A 70 -10.71 1.51 5.84
N GLN A 71 -11.57 2.39 6.36
CA GLN A 71 -11.33 3.01 7.66
C GLN A 71 -11.36 2.01 8.81
N ARG A 72 -12.28 1.03 8.81
CA ARG A 72 -12.28 -0.05 9.82
C ARG A 72 -10.99 -0.88 9.75
N VAL A 73 -10.49 -1.16 8.54
CA VAL A 73 -9.24 -1.91 8.35
C VAL A 73 -8.02 -1.07 8.78
N SER A 74 -7.94 0.21 8.39
CA SER A 74 -6.83 1.09 8.76
C SER A 74 -6.79 1.40 10.26
N ASP A 75 -7.94 1.62 10.87
CA ASP A 75 -8.04 2.00 12.28
C ASP A 75 -7.83 0.81 13.22
N SER A 76 -7.81 -0.42 12.69
CA SER A 76 -7.55 -1.64 13.46
C SER A 76 -6.19 -1.64 14.14
N PHE A 77 -5.21 -0.88 13.64
CA PHE A 77 -3.89 -0.79 14.25
C PHE A 77 -3.67 0.48 15.09
N GLY A 78 -4.34 1.59 14.74
CA GLY A 78 -4.49 2.81 15.56
C GLY A 78 -3.24 3.37 16.24
N CYS A 79 -3.44 4.36 17.12
CA CYS A 79 -2.35 4.94 17.93
C CYS A 79 -1.81 3.95 18.98
N GLY A 80 -2.64 2.97 19.38
CA GLY A 80 -2.27 1.91 20.33
C GLY A 80 -1.18 0.99 19.78
N GLY A 81 -1.19 0.74 18.47
CA GLY A 81 -0.13 0.02 17.81
C GLY A 81 1.21 0.73 17.98
N LEU A 82 1.33 2.01 17.58
CA LEU A 82 2.61 2.74 17.67
C LEU A 82 3.20 2.71 19.08
N THR A 83 2.32 2.77 20.08
CA THR A 83 2.69 2.61 21.49
C THR A 83 3.25 1.22 21.80
N LEU A 84 2.59 0.15 21.32
CA LEU A 84 3.09 -1.23 21.42
C LEU A 84 4.43 -1.43 20.70
N ALA A 85 4.62 -0.80 19.53
CA ALA A 85 5.88 -0.80 18.79
C ALA A 85 7.01 -0.23 19.65
N ALA A 86 6.80 0.97 20.18
CA ALA A 86 7.76 1.69 20.99
C ALA A 86 8.10 0.89 22.25
N LEU A 87 7.09 0.34 22.93
CA LEU A 87 7.28 -0.52 24.10
C LEU A 87 8.06 -1.80 23.78
N SER A 88 7.81 -2.43 22.62
CA SER A 88 8.51 -3.66 22.21
C SER A 88 10.01 -3.44 21.96
N ALA A 89 10.41 -2.24 21.53
CA ALA A 89 11.81 -1.87 21.32
C ALA A 89 12.48 -1.36 22.61
N LEU A 90 11.76 -0.56 23.41
CA LEU A 90 12.30 0.08 24.61
C LEU A 90 12.38 -0.88 25.81
N ALA A 91 11.43 -1.79 25.98
CA ALA A 91 11.40 -2.68 27.14
C ALA A 91 12.62 -3.62 27.21
N PRO A 92 13.05 -4.29 26.12
CA PRO A 92 14.26 -5.14 26.14
C PRO A 92 15.54 -4.32 26.36
N ALA A 93 15.64 -3.15 25.74
CA ALA A 93 16.78 -2.24 25.91
C ALA A 93 16.91 -1.76 27.36
N LEU A 94 15.78 -1.38 27.98
CA LEU A 94 15.72 -0.97 29.38
C LEU A 94 16.04 -2.13 30.33
N ALA A 95 15.50 -3.33 30.06
CA ALA A 95 15.75 -4.52 30.87
C ALA A 95 17.23 -4.94 30.84
N LEU A 96 17.89 -4.84 29.67
CA LEU A 96 19.34 -5.01 29.54
C LEU A 96 20.13 -3.95 30.32
N HIS A 97 19.71 -2.68 30.24
CA HIS A 97 20.40 -1.58 30.90
C HIS A 97 20.33 -1.66 32.43
N LEU A 98 19.12 -1.91 32.97
CA LEU A 98 18.83 -1.99 34.40
C LEU A 98 19.25 -3.32 35.05
N ARG A 99 19.85 -4.25 34.29
CA ARG A 99 20.23 -5.60 34.73
C ARG A 99 19.06 -6.46 35.24
N LEU A 100 17.82 -6.10 34.91
CA LEU A 100 16.63 -6.87 35.30
C LEU A 100 16.70 -8.32 34.79
N LEU A 101 17.38 -8.55 33.66
CA LEU A 101 17.58 -9.88 33.10
C LEU A 101 18.57 -10.77 33.89
N HIS A 102 19.41 -10.21 34.76
CA HIS A 102 20.38 -11.02 35.54
C HIS A 102 19.70 -11.93 36.56
N GLU A 103 18.51 -11.54 37.05
CA GLU A 103 17.70 -12.36 37.95
C GLU A 103 17.09 -13.56 37.22
N PHE A 104 16.67 -13.39 35.96
CA PHE A 104 16.10 -14.46 35.14
C PHE A 104 17.17 -15.39 34.54
N PHE A 105 18.40 -14.89 34.38
CA PHE A 105 19.53 -15.65 33.83
C PHE A 105 20.73 -15.64 34.79
N PRO A 106 20.66 -16.35 35.94
CA PRO A 106 21.67 -16.28 36.99
C PRO A 106 22.98 -17.03 36.66
N SER A 107 23.00 -17.84 35.59
CA SER A 107 24.20 -18.59 35.22
C SER A 107 25.35 -17.65 34.81
N PRO A 108 26.60 -17.90 35.23
CA PRO A 108 27.74 -17.04 34.92
C PRO A 108 28.03 -16.94 33.41
N GLU A 109 27.68 -17.97 32.64
CA GLU A 109 27.77 -17.95 31.17
C GLU A 109 26.77 -16.96 30.55
N ALA A 110 25.51 -17.01 30.98
CA ALA A 110 24.49 -16.06 30.51
C ALA A 110 24.79 -14.61 30.94
N GLN A 111 25.34 -14.40 32.13
CA GLN A 111 25.74 -13.07 32.59
C GLN A 111 26.84 -12.47 31.69
N ARG A 112 27.85 -13.25 31.30
CA ARG A 112 28.88 -12.78 30.34
C ARG A 112 28.27 -12.40 28.99
N VAL A 113 27.29 -13.16 28.51
CA VAL A 113 26.57 -12.84 27.26
C VAL A 113 25.76 -11.54 27.41
N LEU A 114 25.03 -11.38 28.51
CA LEU A 114 24.26 -10.16 28.81
C LEU A 114 25.16 -8.91 28.92
N GLU A 115 26.34 -9.05 29.50
CA GLU A 115 27.33 -7.97 29.54
C GLU A 115 27.87 -7.63 28.14
N GLY A 116 28.13 -8.63 27.30
CA GLY A 116 28.50 -8.42 25.90
C GLY A 116 27.41 -7.72 25.08
N LEU A 117 26.14 -7.97 25.40
CA LEU A 117 24.98 -7.32 24.79
C LEU A 117 24.77 -5.87 25.23
N ARG A 118 25.55 -5.34 26.19
CA ARG A 118 25.50 -3.91 26.55
C ARG A 118 26.30 -3.01 25.60
N ALA A 119 26.89 -3.57 24.55
CA ALA A 119 27.55 -2.78 23.52
C ALA A 119 26.53 -1.92 22.75
N TRP A 120 26.96 -0.74 22.30
CA TRP A 120 26.10 0.23 21.61
C TRP A 120 25.40 -0.37 20.36
N TRP A 121 26.07 -1.27 19.64
CA TRP A 121 25.54 -1.92 18.43
C TRP A 121 24.37 -2.87 18.73
N ALA A 122 24.30 -3.45 19.93
CA ALA A 122 23.23 -4.37 20.30
C ALA A 122 21.88 -3.64 20.40
N TYR A 123 21.89 -2.38 20.87
CA TYR A 123 20.69 -1.54 20.87
C TYR A 123 20.22 -1.21 19.45
N ALA A 124 21.14 -0.94 18.53
CA ALA A 124 20.80 -0.73 17.11
C ALA A 124 20.17 -1.97 16.49
N LEU A 125 20.72 -3.16 16.77
CA LEU A 125 20.17 -4.43 16.30
C LEU A 125 18.77 -4.70 16.89
N LEU A 126 18.59 -4.49 18.19
CA LEU A 126 17.29 -4.64 18.85
C LEU A 126 16.24 -3.68 18.28
N THR A 127 16.65 -2.46 17.95
CA THR A 127 15.79 -1.47 17.31
C THR A 127 15.34 -1.93 15.93
N LEU A 128 16.28 -2.45 15.11
CA LEU A 128 15.97 -2.99 13.79
C LEU A 128 15.01 -4.19 13.85
N ILE A 129 15.23 -5.09 14.82
CA ILE A 129 14.34 -6.23 15.07
C ILE A 129 12.95 -5.72 15.46
N GLY A 130 12.88 -4.75 16.38
CA GLY A 130 11.62 -4.12 16.80
C GLY A 130 10.84 -3.52 15.64
N ILE A 131 11.51 -2.75 14.77
CA ILE A 131 10.90 -2.19 13.55
C ILE A 131 10.38 -3.30 12.62
N THR A 132 11.15 -4.37 12.42
CA THR A 132 10.76 -5.49 11.54
C THR A 132 9.54 -6.23 12.09
N VAL A 133 9.54 -6.56 13.38
CA VAL A 133 8.42 -7.20 14.06
C VAL A 133 7.19 -6.31 14.00
N TRP A 134 7.36 -5.01 14.22
CA TRP A 134 6.30 -4.02 14.13
C TRP A 134 5.63 -3.98 12.75
N VAL A 135 6.41 -3.86 11.67
CA VAL A 135 5.88 -3.85 10.30
C VAL A 135 5.10 -5.14 10.00
N LYS A 136 5.64 -6.30 10.40
CA LYS A 136 4.97 -7.60 10.19
C LYS A 136 3.69 -7.73 11.01
N LEU A 137 3.69 -7.22 12.25
CA LEU A 137 2.51 -7.24 13.10
C LEU A 137 1.40 -6.34 12.55
N SER A 138 1.76 -5.14 12.05
CA SER A 138 0.85 -4.21 11.40
C SER A 138 0.16 -4.85 10.20
N ASP A 139 0.96 -5.39 9.27
CA ASP A 139 0.46 -6.08 8.09
C ASP A 139 -0.46 -7.26 8.47
N TRP A 140 -0.11 -8.01 9.52
CA TRP A 140 -0.91 -9.14 9.99
C TRP A 140 -2.26 -8.72 10.57
N VAL A 141 -2.30 -7.66 11.40
CA VAL A 141 -3.55 -7.16 11.98
C VAL A 141 -4.46 -6.56 10.91
N GLU A 142 -3.91 -5.74 10.00
CA GLU A 142 -4.67 -5.21 8.87
C GLU A 142 -5.25 -6.34 8.00
N ALA A 143 -4.45 -7.39 7.70
CA ALA A 143 -4.93 -8.54 6.96
C ALA A 143 -6.05 -9.29 7.68
N ARG A 144 -5.95 -9.41 9.01
CA ARG A 144 -6.99 -10.03 9.84
C ARG A 144 -8.28 -9.20 9.85
N ALA A 145 -8.18 -7.88 9.92
CA ALA A 145 -9.32 -6.98 9.86
C ALA A 145 -9.99 -6.99 8.47
N TYR A 146 -9.18 -7.01 7.41
CA TYR A 146 -9.68 -7.20 6.05
C TYR A 146 -10.43 -8.52 5.92
N GLU A 147 -9.92 -9.61 6.50
CA GLU A 147 -10.59 -10.92 6.44
C GLU A 147 -12.01 -10.88 7.03
N SER A 148 -12.23 -10.14 8.11
CA SER A 148 -13.57 -9.98 8.69
C SER A 148 -14.52 -9.18 7.82
N GLU A 149 -14.00 -8.23 7.04
CA GLU A 149 -14.80 -7.35 6.15
C GLU A 149 -14.90 -7.89 4.72
N ARG A 150 -14.05 -8.87 4.35
CA ARG A 150 -13.87 -9.39 2.99
C ARG A 150 -15.20 -9.73 2.33
N ARG A 151 -16.05 -10.50 3.02
CA ARG A 151 -17.34 -10.95 2.47
C ARG A 151 -18.26 -9.78 2.17
N ALA A 152 -18.38 -8.83 3.10
CA ALA A 152 -19.21 -7.64 2.91
C ALA A 152 -18.69 -6.80 1.74
N VAL A 153 -17.38 -6.57 1.65
CA VAL A 153 -16.77 -5.81 0.55
C VAL A 153 -17.08 -6.45 -0.81
N HIS A 154 -16.89 -7.77 -0.96
CA HIS A 154 -17.19 -8.46 -2.21
C HIS A 154 -18.70 -8.46 -2.53
N GLU A 155 -19.55 -8.58 -1.50
CA GLU A 155 -21.01 -8.51 -1.67
C GLU A 155 -21.46 -7.11 -2.16
N HIS A 156 -20.90 -6.04 -1.59
CA HIS A 156 -21.16 -4.67 -2.01
C HIS A 156 -20.72 -4.42 -3.45
N ILE A 157 -19.52 -4.90 -3.83
CA ILE A 157 -18.99 -4.84 -5.20
C ILE A 157 -19.93 -5.57 -6.16
N ALA A 158 -20.29 -6.83 -5.85
CA ALA A 158 -21.17 -7.64 -6.69
C ALA A 158 -22.58 -7.04 -6.83
N SER A 159 -23.13 -6.47 -5.75
CA SER A 159 -24.44 -5.80 -5.77
C SER A 159 -24.47 -4.55 -6.66
N SER A 160 -23.30 -3.96 -6.92
CA SER A 160 -23.13 -2.81 -7.81
C SER A 160 -22.89 -3.21 -9.26
N GLY A 161 -22.83 -4.53 -9.55
CA GLY A 161 -22.58 -5.06 -10.89
C GLY A 161 -21.16 -4.85 -11.40
N LEU A 162 -20.21 -4.60 -10.51
CA LEU A 162 -18.80 -4.40 -10.86
C LEU A 162 -17.97 -5.63 -10.52
N ASP A 163 -16.90 -5.82 -11.29
CA ASP A 163 -15.89 -6.83 -10.98
C ASP A 163 -14.81 -6.27 -10.05
N ARG A 164 -14.18 -7.17 -9.28
CA ARG A 164 -13.06 -6.81 -8.38
C ARG A 164 -11.95 -6.06 -9.11
N SER A 165 -11.61 -6.48 -10.32
CA SER A 165 -10.56 -5.85 -11.13
C SER A 165 -10.92 -4.43 -11.55
N GLU A 166 -12.20 -4.15 -11.82
CA GLU A 166 -12.66 -2.80 -12.17
C GLU A 166 -12.56 -1.87 -10.95
N VAL A 167 -12.99 -2.35 -9.79
CA VAL A 167 -12.88 -1.59 -8.53
C VAL A 167 -11.42 -1.32 -8.17
N ILE A 168 -10.51 -2.30 -8.33
CA ILE A 168 -9.07 -2.09 -8.14
C ILE A 168 -8.53 -1.02 -9.09
N ALA A 169 -8.89 -1.09 -10.37
CA ALA A 169 -8.44 -0.12 -11.36
C ALA A 169 -8.96 1.30 -11.08
N TRP A 170 -10.20 1.42 -10.60
CA TRP A 170 -10.80 2.72 -10.28
C TRP A 170 -10.35 3.28 -8.93
N ALA A 171 -9.97 2.42 -7.98
CA ALA A 171 -9.41 2.84 -6.69
C ALA A 171 -7.90 3.12 -6.76
N GLU A 172 -7.26 2.95 -7.91
CA GLU A 172 -5.83 3.18 -8.07
C GLU A 172 -5.47 4.66 -7.89
N GLY A 173 -4.53 4.95 -6.99
CA GLY A 173 -4.14 6.33 -6.68
C GLY A 173 -5.11 7.05 -5.74
N ASP A 174 -6.19 6.41 -5.28
CA ASP A 174 -7.05 6.98 -4.24
C ASP A 174 -6.51 6.67 -2.84
N GLY A 175 -5.88 7.68 -2.22
CA GLY A 175 -5.42 7.59 -0.83
C GLY A 175 -6.51 7.24 0.19
N GLY A 176 -7.79 7.51 -0.10
CA GLY A 176 -8.91 7.14 0.77
C GLY A 176 -9.18 5.63 0.79
N LEU A 177 -8.75 4.89 -0.23
CA LEU A 177 -8.99 3.45 -0.39
C LEU A 177 -7.68 2.64 -0.45
N GLU A 178 -6.54 3.25 -0.16
CA GLU A 178 -5.21 2.66 -0.36
C GLU A 178 -5.05 1.31 0.36
N THR A 179 -5.39 1.25 1.65
CA THR A 179 -5.26 0.02 2.46
C THR A 179 -6.15 -1.09 1.92
N LEU A 180 -7.42 -0.78 1.62
CA LEU A 180 -8.36 -1.74 1.06
C LEU A 180 -7.93 -2.23 -0.33
N ASN A 181 -7.45 -1.33 -1.19
CA ASN A 181 -6.95 -1.65 -2.52
C ASN A 181 -5.72 -2.57 -2.45
N LYS A 182 -4.77 -2.31 -1.53
CA LYS A 182 -3.64 -3.20 -1.22
C LYS A 182 -4.09 -4.63 -0.94
N PHE A 183 -5.16 -4.83 -0.16
CA PHE A 183 -5.67 -6.17 0.14
C PHE A 183 -6.48 -6.79 -0.99
N LEU A 184 -7.32 -6.01 -1.68
CA LEU A 184 -8.08 -6.48 -2.86
C LEU A 184 -7.15 -6.98 -3.97
N LYS A 185 -6.01 -6.31 -4.20
CA LYS A 185 -4.97 -6.76 -5.14
C LYS A 185 -4.35 -8.10 -4.74
N ARG A 186 -4.17 -8.35 -3.44
CA ARG A 186 -3.58 -9.58 -2.90
C ARG A 186 -4.58 -10.73 -2.79
N ASP A 187 -5.88 -10.44 -2.80
CA ASP A 187 -6.92 -11.45 -2.62
C ASP A 187 -7.13 -12.26 -3.91
N VAL A 188 -6.56 -13.46 -3.95
CA VAL A 188 -6.70 -14.42 -5.06
C VAL A 188 -7.77 -15.49 -4.78
N ARG A 189 -8.45 -15.42 -3.63
CA ARG A 189 -9.40 -16.45 -3.21
C ARG A 189 -10.75 -16.25 -3.93
N PRO A 190 -11.46 -17.35 -4.25
CA PRO A 190 -12.83 -17.26 -4.75
C PRO A 190 -13.73 -16.62 -3.68
N VAL A 191 -14.77 -15.93 -4.14
CA VAL A 191 -15.82 -15.34 -3.30
C VAL A 191 -16.87 -16.40 -3.00
#